data_AF-A0A518HMT5-F1
#
_entry.id   AF-A0A518HMT5-F1
#
_cell.length_a   1.000
_cell.length_b   1.000
_cell.length_c   1.000
_cell.angle_alpha   90.00
_cell.angle_beta   90.00
_cell.angle_gamma   90.00
#
_symmetry.space_group_name_H-M   'P 1'
#
loop_
_entity.id
_entity.type
_entity.pdbx_description
1 polymer ?
#
loop_
_entity_poly.entity_id
_entity_poly.type
_entity_poly.pdbx_seq_one_letter_code
_entity_poly.pdbx_strand_id
1 'polypeptide(L)'
;MRTPQEIDEKLAETIRQVYKRPLMFARKHDVERSLWDFHWAWAIVHNLEKQLRDIHSETLREHHAPAGFFSRFRHDNPTASDDDALAFTLDEWRRISRTLPFHEQRKNVPRLRFSLRLLLVAPLAAALAIHLWPAGQDGPMEFNIGTVSVGSQIVHTFEVQNRTGRPLRLALGGCGCPDRCELTDDRLMQGEISYFDAALSVRSGQEPGARIEVHYELLTDIPDRPRITFRLVGNVATPADHNSTRNNRMRRNTRVEVFEDGTLYARPR
;
A
#
# COMPACT_ATOMS: atom_id res chain seq x y z
N MET A 1 -5.12 14.58 24.44
CA MET A 1 -5.09 13.26 23.77
C MET A 1 -6.46 12.61 23.95
N ARG A 2 -6.94 11.85 22.96
CA ARG A 2 -8.22 11.14 23.08
C ARG A 2 -8.07 9.89 23.96
N THR A 3 -9.10 9.54 24.72
CA THR A 3 -9.16 8.27 25.46
C THR A 3 -9.42 7.09 24.51
N PRO A 4 -9.11 5.84 24.90
CA PRO A 4 -9.46 4.67 24.09
C PRO A 4 -10.95 4.58 23.75
N GLN A 5 -11.83 4.98 24.68
CA GLN A 5 -13.27 5.01 24.46
C GLN A 5 -13.66 6.07 23.42
N GLU A 6 -13.08 7.27 23.47
CA GLU A 6 -13.33 8.30 22.46
C GLU A 6 -12.82 7.89 21.07
N ILE A 7 -11.73 7.12 21.01
CA ILE A 7 -11.21 6.55 19.76
C ILE A 7 -12.19 5.52 19.20
N ASP A 8 -12.67 4.59 20.03
CA ASP A 8 -13.66 3.57 19.64
C ASP A 8 -14.96 4.22 19.13
N GLU A 9 -15.52 5.16 19.90
CA GLU A 9 -16.74 5.89 19.52
C GLU A 9 -16.56 6.65 18.20
N LYS A 10 -15.39 7.27 18.00
CA LYS A 10 -15.09 8.00 16.77
C LYS A 10 -14.91 7.05 15.57
N LEU A 11 -14.28 5.90 15.75
CA LEU A 11 -14.15 4.88 14.70
C LEU A 11 -15.52 4.32 14.32
N ALA A 12 -16.34 3.95 15.30
CA ALA A 12 -17.69 3.45 15.08
C ALA A 12 -18.60 4.49 14.40
N GLU A 13 -18.50 5.77 14.77
CA GLU A 13 -19.17 6.86 14.06
C GLU A 13 -18.67 7.00 12.63
N THR A 14 -17.35 6.95 12.42
CA THR A 14 -16.76 7.09 11.08
C THR A 14 -17.21 5.96 10.16
N ILE A 15 -17.19 4.71 10.62
CA ILE A 15 -17.71 3.55 9.87
C ILE A 15 -19.18 3.77 9.49
N ARG A 16 -20.03 4.22 10.43
CA ARG A 16 -21.43 4.57 10.14
C ARG A 16 -21.56 5.66 9.08
N GLN A 17 -20.70 6.67 9.10
CA GLN A 17 -20.71 7.73 8.09
C GLN A 17 -20.23 7.24 6.72
N VAL A 18 -19.24 6.33 6.64
CA VAL A 18 -18.85 5.71 5.36
C VAL A 18 -20.01 4.95 4.75
N TYR A 19 -20.78 4.19 5.54
CA TYR A 19 -21.99 3.51 5.04
C TYR A 19 -23.09 4.47 4.60
N LYS A 20 -23.23 5.63 5.26
CA LYS A 20 -24.28 6.61 4.97
C LYS A 20 -23.93 7.51 3.77
N ARG A 21 -22.65 7.87 3.62
CA ARG A 21 -22.14 8.84 2.64
C ARG A 21 -20.77 8.40 2.11
N PRO A 22 -20.68 7.24 1.44
CA PRO A 22 -19.40 6.64 1.04
C PRO A 22 -18.56 7.58 0.16
N LEU A 23 -19.22 8.33 -0.72
CA LEU A 23 -18.56 9.25 -1.66
C LEU A 23 -17.95 10.49 -1.01
N MET A 24 -18.24 10.77 0.27
CA MET A 24 -17.53 11.80 1.02
C MET A 24 -16.13 11.34 1.45
N PHE A 25 -15.88 10.03 1.49
CA PHE A 25 -14.63 9.45 2.00
C PHE A 25 -13.73 8.93 0.88
N ALA A 26 -14.30 8.42 -0.21
CA ALA A 26 -13.56 7.83 -1.30
C ALA A 26 -14.34 7.84 -2.62
N ARG A 27 -13.63 7.69 -3.75
CA ARG A 27 -14.24 7.40 -5.05
C ARG A 27 -14.90 6.02 -5.01
N LYS A 28 -15.87 5.76 -5.89
CA LYS A 28 -16.67 4.51 -5.89
C LYS A 28 -15.81 3.23 -5.79
N HIS A 29 -14.75 3.13 -6.59
CA HIS A 29 -13.83 1.99 -6.60
C HIS A 29 -12.89 1.90 -5.38
N ASP A 30 -12.77 2.96 -4.58
CA ASP A 30 -11.90 3.04 -3.40
C ASP A 30 -12.66 2.94 -2.06
N VAL A 31 -13.99 2.92 -2.08
CA VAL A 31 -14.82 2.83 -0.86
C VAL A 31 -14.51 1.54 -0.09
N GLU A 32 -14.28 0.43 -0.79
CA GLU A 32 -13.90 -0.85 -0.20
C GLU A 32 -12.64 -0.75 0.66
N ARG A 33 -11.62 -0.03 0.17
CA ARG A 33 -10.38 0.20 0.91
C ARG A 33 -10.62 1.02 2.16
N SER A 34 -11.44 2.07 2.07
CA SER A 34 -11.78 2.90 3.24
C SER A 34 -12.51 2.09 4.31
N LEU A 35 -13.44 1.23 3.91
CA LEU A 35 -14.13 0.32 4.82
C LEU A 35 -13.15 -0.64 5.50
N TRP A 36 -12.21 -1.23 4.74
CA TRP A 36 -11.15 -2.07 5.31
C TRP A 36 -10.32 -1.31 6.35
N ASP A 37 -9.81 -0.13 6.01
CA ASP A 37 -8.92 0.63 6.89
C ASP A 37 -9.61 1.00 8.21
N PHE A 38 -10.87 1.45 8.17
CA PHE A 38 -11.61 1.79 9.39
C PHE A 38 -12.03 0.58 10.22
N HIS A 39 -12.46 -0.51 9.59
CA HIS A 39 -12.77 -1.75 10.32
C HIS A 39 -11.53 -2.37 10.93
N TRP A 40 -10.38 -2.32 10.24
CA TRP A 40 -9.11 -2.81 10.75
C TRP A 40 -8.66 -2.01 11.98
N ALA A 41 -8.71 -0.68 11.91
CA ALA A 41 -8.41 0.17 13.05
C ALA A 41 -9.34 -0.10 14.25
N TRP A 42 -10.64 -0.31 13.99
CA TRP A 42 -11.59 -0.69 15.02
C TRP A 42 -11.25 -2.07 15.61
N ALA A 43 -10.94 -3.06 14.78
CA ALA A 43 -10.57 -4.40 15.22
C ALA A 43 -9.32 -4.40 16.09
N ILE A 44 -8.32 -3.55 15.81
CA ILE A 44 -7.12 -3.39 16.67
C ILE A 44 -7.51 -2.95 18.09
N VAL A 45 -8.40 -1.96 18.22
CA VAL A 45 -8.84 -1.46 19.54
C VAL A 45 -9.49 -2.57 20.38
N HIS A 46 -10.11 -3.56 19.71
CA HIS A 46 -10.82 -4.67 20.36
C HIS A 46 -10.07 -6.00 20.34
N ASN A 47 -8.83 -6.05 19.83
CA ASN A 47 -8.04 -7.28 19.63
C ASN A 47 -8.76 -8.33 18.76
N LEU A 48 -9.44 -7.89 17.70
CA LEU A 48 -10.23 -8.70 16.77
C LEU A 48 -9.61 -8.77 15.37
N GLU A 49 -8.35 -8.39 15.20
CA GLU A 49 -7.71 -8.27 13.88
C GLU A 49 -7.77 -9.58 13.08
N LYS A 50 -7.45 -10.70 13.75
CA LYS A 50 -7.50 -12.02 13.14
C LYS A 50 -8.92 -12.37 12.69
N GLN A 51 -9.90 -12.16 13.55
CA GLN A 51 -11.30 -12.48 13.25
C GLN A 51 -11.82 -11.67 12.05
N LEU A 52 -11.54 -10.36 12.01
CA LEU A 52 -11.90 -9.52 10.86
C LEU A 52 -11.23 -10.02 9.57
N ARG A 53 -9.94 -10.36 9.62
CA ARG A 53 -9.21 -10.87 8.44
C ARG A 53 -9.80 -12.17 7.94
N ASP A 54 -10.12 -13.09 8.84
CA ASP A 54 -10.67 -14.41 8.51
C ASP A 54 -12.05 -14.25 7.85
N ILE A 55 -12.96 -13.48 8.46
CA ILE A 55 -14.30 -13.21 7.90
C ILE A 55 -14.20 -12.53 6.53
N HIS A 56 -13.38 -11.49 6.40
CA HIS A 56 -13.20 -10.77 5.13
C HIS A 56 -12.64 -11.69 4.04
N SER A 57 -11.64 -12.51 4.37
CA SER A 57 -11.03 -13.44 3.40
C SER A 57 -11.97 -14.55 2.97
N GLU A 58 -12.80 -15.05 3.89
CA GLU A 58 -13.86 -16.01 3.59
C GLU A 58 -14.92 -15.40 2.67
N THR A 59 -15.38 -14.19 2.99
CA THR A 59 -16.35 -13.44 2.18
C THR A 59 -15.81 -13.21 0.75
N LEU A 60 -14.55 -12.77 0.59
CA LEU A 60 -13.94 -12.62 -0.75
C LEU A 60 -13.84 -13.96 -1.50
N ARG A 61 -13.58 -15.06 -0.79
CA ARG A 61 -13.47 -16.40 -1.39
C ARG A 61 -14.81 -16.89 -1.91
N GLU A 62 -15.90 -16.67 -1.16
CA GLU A 62 -17.27 -16.99 -1.57
C GLU A 62 -17.66 -16.33 -2.89
N HIS A 63 -17.21 -15.09 -3.12
CA HIS A 63 -17.48 -14.33 -4.35
C HIS A 63 -16.41 -14.50 -5.43
N HIS A 64 -15.38 -15.33 -5.22
CA HIS A 64 -14.23 -15.43 -6.12
C HIS A 64 -13.61 -14.06 -6.46
N ALA A 65 -13.47 -13.19 -5.44
CA ALA A 65 -13.14 -11.77 -5.57
C ALA A 65 -11.75 -11.42 -5.00
N PRO A 66 -10.63 -11.99 -5.47
CA PRO A 66 -9.31 -11.77 -4.85
C PRO A 66 -8.82 -10.31 -4.96
N ALA A 67 -9.38 -9.52 -5.89
CA ALA A 67 -9.08 -8.11 -6.10
C ALA A 67 -10.09 -7.15 -5.43
N GLY A 68 -11.06 -7.67 -4.68
CA GLY A 68 -12.13 -6.90 -4.02
C GLY A 68 -13.51 -7.07 -4.67
N PHE A 69 -14.55 -6.78 -3.90
CA PHE A 69 -15.96 -6.91 -4.30
C PHE A 69 -16.33 -6.01 -5.47
N PHE A 70 -15.85 -4.76 -5.48
CA PHE A 70 -16.21 -3.80 -6.53
C PHE A 70 -15.74 -4.28 -7.91
N SER A 71 -14.45 -4.65 -8.00
CA SER A 71 -13.83 -5.14 -9.22
C SER A 71 -14.49 -6.43 -9.70
N ARG A 72 -14.75 -7.36 -8.77
CA ARG A 72 -15.42 -8.62 -9.10
C ARG A 72 -16.83 -8.39 -9.66
N PHE A 73 -17.63 -7.53 -9.03
CA PHE A 73 -18.97 -7.24 -9.49
C PHE A 73 -19.00 -6.65 -10.90
N ARG A 74 -18.11 -5.70 -11.21
CA ARG A 74 -17.99 -5.12 -12.57
C ARG A 74 -17.53 -6.16 -13.60
N HIS A 75 -16.67 -7.10 -13.22
CA HIS A 75 -16.25 -8.19 -14.10
C HIS A 75 -17.43 -9.11 -14.46
N ASP A 76 -18.22 -9.50 -13.47
CA ASP A 76 -19.37 -10.38 -13.67
C ASP A 76 -20.56 -9.65 -14.34
N ASN A 77 -20.64 -8.32 -14.18
CA ASN A 77 -21.72 -7.47 -14.68
C ASN A 77 -21.16 -6.27 -15.46
N PRO A 78 -20.61 -6.47 -16.67
CA PRO A 78 -19.92 -5.42 -17.41
C PRO A 78 -20.82 -4.23 -17.77
N THR A 79 -22.13 -4.45 -17.91
CA THR A 79 -23.12 -3.41 -18.22
C THR A 79 -23.70 -2.71 -16.99
N ALA A 80 -23.45 -3.23 -15.77
CA ALA A 80 -23.96 -2.61 -14.56
C ALA A 80 -23.27 -1.27 -14.29
N SER A 81 -23.95 -0.36 -13.61
CA SER A 81 -23.37 0.93 -13.27
C SER A 81 -22.36 0.81 -12.13
N ASP A 82 -21.50 1.82 -11.97
CA ASP A 82 -20.62 1.89 -10.79
C ASP A 82 -21.41 2.08 -9.49
N ASP A 83 -22.64 2.59 -9.55
CA ASP A 83 -23.52 2.68 -8.38
C ASP A 83 -24.01 1.30 -7.95
N ASP A 84 -24.30 0.41 -8.89
CA ASP A 84 -24.67 -0.99 -8.59
C ASP A 84 -23.49 -1.73 -7.96
N ALA A 85 -22.29 -1.55 -8.50
CA ALA A 85 -21.06 -2.14 -7.96
C ALA A 85 -20.77 -1.61 -6.54
N LEU A 86 -20.93 -0.30 -6.32
CA LEU A 86 -20.78 0.29 -4.99
C LEU A 86 -21.84 -0.25 -4.02
N ALA A 87 -23.10 -0.35 -4.44
CA ALA A 87 -24.17 -0.89 -3.60
C ALA A 87 -23.86 -2.33 -3.17
N PHE A 88 -23.43 -3.18 -4.11
CA PHE A 88 -22.98 -4.54 -3.82
C PHE A 88 -21.83 -4.58 -2.82
N THR A 89 -20.78 -3.78 -3.04
CA THR A 89 -19.65 -3.67 -2.09
C THR A 89 -20.11 -3.28 -0.69
N LEU A 90 -21.02 -2.31 -0.56
CA LEU A 90 -21.54 -1.88 0.74
C LEU A 90 -22.38 -2.97 1.41
N ASP A 91 -23.12 -3.77 0.66
CA ASP A 91 -23.92 -4.87 1.20
C ASP A 91 -23.04 -6.00 1.74
N GLU A 92 -21.97 -6.38 1.02
CA GLU A 92 -21.01 -7.36 1.52
C GLU A 92 -20.27 -6.86 2.77
N TRP A 93 -19.91 -5.59 2.80
CA TRP A 93 -19.31 -4.99 4.00
C TRP A 93 -20.29 -4.94 5.19
N ARG A 94 -21.56 -4.65 4.96
CA ARG A 94 -22.60 -4.76 6.01
C ARG A 94 -22.72 -6.19 6.53
N ARG A 95 -22.60 -7.20 5.65
CA ARG A 95 -22.58 -8.62 6.04
C ARG A 95 -21.39 -8.90 6.96
N ILE A 96 -20.18 -8.47 6.57
CA ILE A 96 -18.97 -8.57 7.41
C ILE A 96 -19.17 -7.89 8.77
N SER A 97 -19.68 -6.65 8.79
CA SER A 97 -19.88 -5.89 10.03
C SER A 97 -20.87 -6.55 10.98
N ARG A 98 -21.90 -7.24 10.48
CA ARG A 98 -22.88 -7.96 11.31
C ARG A 98 -22.30 -9.22 11.95
N THR A 99 -21.34 -9.87 11.30
CA THR A 99 -20.66 -11.07 11.83
C THR A 99 -19.67 -10.72 12.94
N LEU A 100 -19.17 -9.48 12.96
CA LEU A 100 -18.34 -8.98 14.06
C LEU A 100 -19.18 -8.71 15.31
N PRO A 101 -18.60 -8.85 16.52
CA PRO A 101 -19.29 -8.62 17.79
C PRO A 101 -19.49 -7.11 18.11
N PHE A 102 -19.88 -6.30 17.12
CA PHE A 102 -20.05 -4.84 17.21
C PHE A 102 -21.06 -4.41 18.27
N HIS A 103 -22.09 -5.23 18.52
CA HIS A 103 -23.24 -4.86 19.35
C HIS A 103 -23.23 -5.48 20.76
N GLU A 104 -22.55 -6.62 20.95
CA GLU A 104 -22.53 -7.29 22.25
C GLU A 104 -21.55 -6.64 23.23
N GLN A 105 -20.47 -6.03 22.74
CA GLN A 105 -19.41 -5.48 23.59
C GLN A 105 -19.81 -4.21 24.36
N ARG A 106 -20.88 -3.49 23.98
CA ARG A 106 -21.36 -2.33 24.74
C ARG A 106 -21.91 -2.67 26.13
N LYS A 107 -22.33 -3.92 26.36
CA LYS A 107 -22.95 -4.34 27.62
C LYS A 107 -21.96 -4.92 28.63
N ASN A 108 -20.81 -5.38 28.17
CA ASN A 108 -19.82 -6.10 28.97
C ASN A 108 -18.42 -5.55 28.71
N VAL A 109 -18.18 -4.28 29.01
CA VAL A 109 -16.81 -3.82 29.28
C VAL A 109 -16.61 -4.05 30.79
N PRO A 110 -16.13 -5.24 31.23
CA PRO A 110 -15.63 -5.34 32.58
C PRO A 110 -14.60 -4.22 32.74
N ARG A 111 -14.56 -3.59 33.91
CA ARG A 111 -13.47 -2.68 34.31
C ARG A 111 -12.17 -3.49 34.35
N LEU A 112 -11.68 -3.89 33.18
CA LEU A 112 -10.36 -4.44 32.97
C LEU A 112 -9.46 -3.34 33.45
N ARG A 113 -8.85 -3.59 34.61
CA ARG A 113 -7.66 -2.90 35.06
C ARG A 113 -6.64 -3.10 33.95
N PHE A 114 -6.68 -2.22 32.95
CA PHE A 114 -5.66 -2.09 31.94
C PHE A 114 -4.39 -1.85 32.74
N SER A 115 -3.58 -2.89 32.88
CA SER A 115 -2.23 -2.78 33.36
C SER A 115 -1.57 -1.70 32.51
N LEU A 116 -1.38 -0.54 33.13
CA LEU A 116 -0.85 0.72 32.59
C LEU A 116 0.62 0.59 32.15
N ARG A 117 1.07 -0.61 31.77
CA ARG A 117 2.44 -0.93 31.39
C ARG A 117 2.62 -1.18 29.89
N LEU A 118 1.56 -1.20 29.09
CA LEU A 118 1.66 -1.44 27.63
C LEU A 118 1.08 -0.33 26.74
N LEU A 119 0.64 0.80 27.31
CA LEU A 119 -0.17 1.82 26.61
C LEU A 119 0.55 3.15 26.32
N LEU A 120 1.89 3.13 26.28
CA LEU A 120 2.69 4.31 25.90
C LEU A 120 3.59 4.12 24.68
N VAL A 121 3.62 2.95 24.03
CA VAL A 121 4.57 2.73 22.91
C VAL A 121 3.88 2.46 21.56
N ALA A 122 2.63 2.00 21.50
CA ALA A 122 2.05 1.53 20.25
C ALA A 122 1.49 2.62 19.29
N PRO A 123 0.72 3.65 19.72
CA PRO A 123 0.23 4.65 18.76
C PRO A 123 1.26 5.75 18.44
N LEU A 124 2.29 5.92 19.28
CA LEU A 124 3.42 6.77 18.95
C LEU A 124 4.33 6.13 17.89
N ALA A 125 4.49 4.80 17.87
CA ALA A 125 5.37 4.16 16.89
C ALA A 125 4.82 4.21 15.45
N ALA A 126 3.51 4.10 15.22
CA ALA A 126 2.97 4.21 13.87
C ALA A 126 2.90 5.68 13.36
N ALA A 127 2.66 6.64 14.26
CA ALA A 127 2.65 8.07 13.92
C ALA A 127 4.08 8.67 13.86
N LEU A 128 5.04 8.20 14.67
CA LEU A 128 6.46 8.57 14.54
C LEU A 128 7.22 7.75 13.51
N ALA A 129 6.83 6.52 13.15
CA ALA A 129 7.48 5.83 12.01
C ALA A 129 7.25 6.56 10.69
N ILE A 130 6.17 7.35 10.59
CA ILE A 130 5.92 8.26 9.47
C ILE A 130 6.83 9.51 9.52
N HIS A 131 7.39 9.87 10.69
CA HIS A 131 8.25 11.04 10.89
C HIS A 131 9.73 10.71 11.17
N LEU A 132 10.09 9.45 11.36
CA LEU A 132 11.47 8.98 11.56
C LEU A 132 12.11 8.46 10.26
N TRP A 133 11.38 8.46 9.15
CA TRP A 133 12.02 8.33 7.84
C TRP A 133 12.59 9.70 7.46
N PRO A 134 13.89 9.82 7.17
CA PRO A 134 14.51 11.13 6.94
C PRO A 134 13.84 11.82 5.76
N ALA A 135 12.98 12.79 6.06
CA ALA A 135 12.54 13.80 5.11
C ALA A 135 13.80 14.53 4.66
N GLY A 136 14.07 14.52 3.35
CA GLY A 136 15.20 15.28 2.80
C GLY A 136 16.53 14.52 2.70
N GLN A 137 16.53 13.25 2.29
CA GLN A 137 17.74 12.75 1.61
C GLN A 137 17.83 13.41 0.23
N ASP A 138 18.75 14.36 0.10
CA ASP A 138 19.27 14.81 -1.18
C ASP A 138 20.17 13.70 -1.72
N GLY A 139 19.56 12.73 -2.42
CA GLY A 139 20.27 11.58 -2.94
C GLY A 139 19.35 10.57 -3.62
N PRO A 140 19.93 9.61 -4.36
CA PRO A 140 19.15 8.54 -4.97
C PRO A 140 18.53 7.66 -3.87
N MET A 141 17.24 7.35 -4.02
CA MET A 141 16.57 6.40 -3.15
C MET A 141 17.06 4.98 -3.47
N GLU A 142 17.74 4.35 -2.52
CA GLU A 142 18.30 3.00 -2.70
C GLU A 142 17.32 1.90 -2.28
N PHE A 143 17.14 0.92 -3.17
CA PHE A 143 16.29 -0.26 -2.97
C PHE A 143 17.14 -1.51 -3.11
N ASN A 144 17.43 -2.16 -1.99
CA ASN A 144 18.20 -3.40 -1.97
C ASN A 144 17.28 -4.61 -2.26
N ILE A 145 17.47 -5.25 -3.41
CA ILE A 145 16.71 -6.43 -3.84
C ILE A 145 17.33 -7.75 -3.36
N GLY A 146 18.49 -7.68 -2.70
CA GLY A 146 19.21 -8.82 -2.16
C GLY A 146 20.07 -9.52 -3.20
N THR A 147 20.16 -10.84 -3.06
CA THR A 147 20.97 -11.69 -3.93
C THR A 147 20.16 -12.18 -5.14
N VAL A 148 20.77 -12.15 -6.32
CA VAL A 148 20.09 -12.37 -7.60
C VAL A 148 20.88 -13.35 -8.45
N SER A 149 20.23 -14.43 -8.92
CA SER A 149 20.90 -15.45 -9.72
C SER A 149 21.30 -14.92 -11.11
N VAL A 150 22.43 -15.40 -11.63
CA VAL A 150 22.86 -15.13 -13.02
C VAL A 150 21.76 -15.57 -14.00
N GLY A 151 21.48 -14.74 -14.99
CA GLY A 151 20.43 -14.97 -16.00
C GLY A 151 19.02 -14.66 -15.53
N SER A 152 18.82 -14.26 -14.26
CA SER A 152 17.52 -13.87 -13.76
C SER A 152 17.22 -12.38 -14.01
N GLN A 153 15.92 -12.08 -14.04
CA GLN A 153 15.40 -10.71 -14.09
C GLN A 153 14.45 -10.52 -12.91
N ILE A 154 14.74 -9.51 -12.10
CA ILE A 154 13.86 -9.05 -11.02
C ILE A 154 13.12 -7.82 -11.54
N VAL A 155 11.82 -7.76 -11.26
CA VAL A 155 10.99 -6.58 -11.54
C VAL A 155 10.50 -6.04 -10.21
N HIS A 156 10.78 -4.77 -9.98
CA HIS A 156 10.34 -4.00 -8.82
C HIS A 156 9.35 -2.94 -9.28
N THR A 157 8.14 -2.95 -8.74
CA THR A 157 7.10 -1.99 -9.12
C THR A 157 7.11 -0.83 -8.13
N PHE A 158 7.26 0.38 -8.64
CA PHE A 158 7.12 1.61 -7.87
C PHE A 158 5.71 2.17 -8.03
N GLU A 159 5.04 2.45 -6.93
CA GLU A 159 3.78 3.20 -6.90
C GLU A 159 4.08 4.65 -6.56
N VAL A 160 3.84 5.59 -7.46
CA VAL A 160 4.05 7.02 -7.24
C VAL A 160 2.71 7.65 -6.88
N GLN A 161 2.56 8.16 -5.65
CA GLN A 161 1.35 8.85 -5.20
C GLN A 161 1.55 10.36 -5.16
N ASN A 162 0.69 11.12 -5.82
CA ASN A 162 0.68 12.56 -5.72
C ASN A 162 0.05 13.00 -4.39
N ARG A 163 0.84 13.60 -3.50
CA ARG A 163 0.36 14.24 -2.25
C ARG A 163 0.40 15.76 -2.31
N THR A 164 0.82 16.34 -3.43
CA THR A 164 0.84 17.79 -3.62
C THR A 164 -0.59 18.35 -3.69
N GLY A 165 -0.75 19.66 -3.43
CA GLY A 165 -2.03 20.35 -3.61
C GLY A 165 -2.42 20.61 -5.06
N ARG A 166 -1.63 20.13 -6.05
CA ARG A 166 -1.81 20.44 -7.48
C ARG A 166 -1.66 19.19 -8.37
N PRO A 167 -2.04 19.24 -9.65
CA PRO A 167 -1.69 18.19 -10.59
C PRO A 167 -0.16 18.06 -10.69
N LEU A 168 0.33 16.82 -10.62
CA LEU A 168 1.73 16.46 -10.74
C LEU A 168 1.95 15.85 -12.13
N ARG A 169 2.94 16.34 -12.88
CA ARG A 169 3.35 15.74 -14.15
C ARG A 169 4.58 14.87 -13.93
N LEU A 170 4.56 13.69 -14.52
CA LEU A 170 5.60 12.68 -14.41
C LEU A 170 6.11 12.32 -15.80
N ALA A 171 7.41 12.14 -15.93
CA ALA A 171 8.02 11.53 -17.11
C ALA A 171 9.21 10.67 -16.69
N LEU A 172 9.54 9.65 -17.47
CA LEU A 172 10.76 8.87 -17.21
C LEU A 172 11.93 9.54 -17.94
N GLY A 173 12.93 9.99 -17.18
CA GLY A 173 14.09 10.74 -17.69
C GLY A 173 15.19 9.86 -18.26
N GLY A 174 15.16 8.58 -17.91
CA GLY A 174 16.11 7.57 -18.39
C GLY A 174 15.86 6.26 -17.66
N CYS A 175 15.64 5.20 -18.42
CA CYS A 175 15.60 3.84 -17.91
C CYS A 175 16.87 3.12 -18.37
N GLY A 176 17.59 2.48 -17.44
CA GLY A 176 18.70 1.57 -17.79
C GLY A 176 18.27 0.32 -18.58
N CYS A 177 16.98 0.22 -18.93
CA CYS A 177 16.37 -0.88 -19.67
C CYS A 177 15.54 -0.30 -20.83
N PRO A 178 15.91 -0.52 -22.09
CA PRO A 178 15.23 0.08 -23.25
C PRO A 178 13.79 -0.43 -23.45
N ASP A 179 13.43 -1.58 -22.90
CA ASP A 179 12.25 -2.31 -23.38
C ASP A 179 11.00 -2.25 -22.48
N ARG A 180 11.06 -1.72 -21.24
CA ARG A 180 9.98 -1.97 -20.24
C ARG A 180 9.68 -0.89 -19.19
N CYS A 181 10.11 0.35 -19.38
CA CYS A 181 9.78 1.40 -18.41
C CYS A 181 8.71 2.31 -18.98
N GLU A 182 7.45 2.02 -18.64
CA GLU A 182 6.29 2.86 -18.94
C GLU A 182 5.63 3.28 -17.64
N LEU A 183 5.17 4.54 -17.59
CA LEU A 183 4.32 5.05 -16.52
C LEU A 183 2.87 4.71 -16.90
N THR A 184 2.09 4.20 -15.95
CA THR A 184 0.65 3.99 -16.21
C THR A 184 -0.07 5.31 -16.49
N ASP A 185 0.33 6.36 -15.79
CA ASP A 185 -0.19 7.72 -15.96
C ASP A 185 0.95 8.74 -15.82
N ASP A 186 1.02 9.70 -16.74
CA ASP A 186 2.00 10.79 -16.78
C ASP A 186 1.50 12.07 -16.07
N ARG A 187 0.24 12.06 -15.63
CA ARG A 187 -0.39 13.17 -14.91
C ARG A 187 -1.26 12.66 -13.78
N LEU A 188 -0.92 13.03 -12.55
CA LEU A 188 -1.64 12.63 -11.34
C LEU A 188 -2.36 13.81 -10.70
N MET A 189 -3.66 13.67 -10.43
CA MET A 189 -4.37 14.56 -9.51
C MET A 189 -4.00 14.23 -8.05
N GLN A 190 -4.37 15.10 -7.12
CA GLN A 190 -4.10 14.88 -5.70
C GLN A 190 -4.71 13.56 -5.21
N GLY A 191 -3.87 12.73 -4.58
CA GLY A 191 -4.22 11.42 -4.05
C GLY A 191 -4.09 10.26 -5.04
N GLU A 192 -4.02 10.54 -6.35
CA GLU A 192 -3.89 9.52 -7.40
C GLU A 192 -2.51 8.86 -7.40
N ILE A 193 -2.45 7.65 -7.98
CA ILE A 193 -1.29 6.78 -7.99
C ILE A 193 -0.95 6.41 -9.44
N SER A 194 0.30 6.59 -9.84
CA SER A 194 0.87 6.03 -11.08
C SER A 194 1.80 4.88 -10.72
N TYR A 195 2.04 3.97 -11.66
CA TYR A 195 2.96 2.86 -11.48
C TYR A 195 4.05 2.88 -12.55
N PHE A 196 5.26 2.46 -12.20
CA PHE A 196 6.26 2.06 -13.19
C PHE A 196 7.06 0.85 -12.70
N ASP A 197 7.44 0.00 -13.65
CA ASP A 197 8.25 -1.18 -13.41
C ASP A 197 9.73 -0.89 -13.66
N ALA A 198 10.56 -1.19 -12.66
CA ALA A 198 12.01 -1.17 -12.74
C ALA A 198 12.53 -2.60 -12.80
N ALA A 199 13.25 -2.93 -13.88
CA ALA A 199 13.82 -4.27 -14.07
C ALA A 199 15.32 -4.29 -13.78
N LEU A 200 15.78 -5.24 -12.99
CA LEU A 200 17.20 -5.51 -12.81
C LEU A 200 17.51 -6.90 -13.39
N SER A 201 18.35 -6.93 -14.41
CA SER A 201 18.73 -8.14 -15.13
C SER A 201 20.20 -8.47 -14.90
N VAL A 202 20.49 -9.69 -14.48
CA VAL A 202 21.86 -10.20 -14.27
C VAL A 202 22.32 -10.93 -15.51
N ARG A 203 23.26 -10.35 -16.26
CA ARG A 203 23.74 -10.93 -17.53
C ARG A 203 24.69 -12.09 -17.28
N SER A 204 24.74 -13.03 -18.22
CA SER A 204 25.77 -14.08 -18.24
C SER A 204 27.16 -13.45 -18.29
N GLY A 205 28.04 -13.81 -17.36
CA GLY A 205 29.41 -13.30 -17.27
C GLY A 205 29.66 -12.31 -16.13
N GLN A 206 28.63 -11.91 -15.37
CA GLN A 206 28.86 -11.18 -14.12
C GLN A 206 29.46 -12.11 -13.06
N GLU A 207 30.48 -11.63 -12.34
CA GLU A 207 31.17 -12.41 -11.31
C GLU A 207 30.24 -12.71 -10.13
N PRO A 208 30.24 -13.94 -9.58
CA PRO A 208 29.51 -14.26 -8.36
C PRO A 208 29.92 -13.34 -7.20
N GLY A 209 28.93 -12.80 -6.48
CA GLY A 209 29.15 -11.80 -5.42
C GLY A 209 29.32 -10.37 -5.91
N ALA A 210 29.40 -10.11 -7.21
CA ALA A 210 29.48 -8.75 -7.73
C ALA A 210 28.24 -7.93 -7.36
N ARG A 211 28.46 -6.69 -6.95
CA ARG A 211 27.37 -5.72 -6.75
C ARG A 211 26.85 -5.25 -8.10
N ILE A 212 25.54 -5.26 -8.27
CA ILE A 212 24.84 -4.80 -9.46
C ILE A 212 23.94 -3.63 -9.07
N GLU A 213 23.94 -2.59 -9.90
CA GLU A 213 23.12 -1.42 -9.71
C GLU A 213 22.46 -0.95 -11.01
N VAL A 214 21.21 -0.51 -10.92
CA VAL A 214 20.47 0.10 -12.03
C VAL A 214 19.81 1.38 -11.53
N HIS A 215 19.97 2.44 -12.32
CA HIS A 215 19.45 3.77 -12.01
C HIS A 215 18.21 4.05 -12.86
N TYR A 216 17.21 4.64 -12.21
CA TYR A 216 15.98 5.10 -12.85
C TYR A 216 15.76 6.56 -12.48
N GLU A 217 15.39 7.36 -13.47
CA GLU A 217 15.06 8.77 -13.26
C GLU A 217 13.58 9.01 -13.54
N LEU A 218 12.88 9.55 -12.55
CA LEU A 218 11.54 10.10 -12.69
C LEU A 218 11.65 11.62 -12.68
N LEU A 219 11.31 12.23 -13.80
CA LEU A 219 11.21 13.67 -13.95
C LEU A 219 9.86 14.14 -13.43
N THR A 220 9.86 15.27 -12.72
CA THR A 220 8.65 15.91 -12.23
C THR A 220 8.62 17.38 -12.61
N ASP A 221 7.43 17.98 -12.56
CA ASP A 221 7.25 19.42 -12.71
C ASP A 221 7.32 20.18 -11.37
N ILE A 222 7.93 19.59 -10.33
CA ILE A 222 8.21 20.27 -9.05
C ILE A 222 9.51 21.08 -9.21
N PRO A 223 9.48 22.42 -9.09
CA PRO A 223 10.64 23.27 -9.36
C PRO A 223 11.89 22.91 -8.54
N ASP A 224 11.69 22.58 -7.27
CA ASP A 224 12.77 22.27 -6.34
C ASP A 224 13.32 20.84 -6.52
N ARG A 225 12.52 19.94 -7.11
CA ARG A 225 12.88 18.53 -7.36
C ARG A 225 12.43 18.06 -8.76
N PRO A 226 13.00 18.62 -9.84
CA PRO A 226 12.62 18.26 -11.21
C PRO A 226 13.03 16.84 -11.59
N ARG A 227 13.90 16.20 -10.79
CA ARG A 227 14.40 14.85 -11.00
C ARG A 227 14.44 14.07 -9.68
N ILE A 228 13.93 12.85 -9.73
CA ILE A 228 13.96 11.88 -8.65
C ILE A 228 14.71 10.65 -9.15
N THR A 229 15.78 10.27 -8.47
CA THR A 229 16.57 9.09 -8.84
C THR A 229 16.27 7.92 -7.92
N PHE A 230 15.96 6.77 -8.51
CA PHE A 230 15.82 5.48 -7.82
C PHE A 230 17.01 4.60 -8.19
N ARG A 231 17.63 3.97 -7.20
CA ARG A 231 18.74 3.04 -7.39
C ARG A 231 18.34 1.66 -6.90
N LEU A 232 18.20 0.71 -7.82
CA LEU A 232 18.05 -0.70 -7.45
C LEU A 232 19.43 -1.29 -7.27
N VAL A 233 19.69 -1.93 -6.13
CA VAL A 233 20.98 -2.55 -5.81
C VAL A 233 20.76 -4.02 -5.44
N GLY A 234 21.60 -4.91 -5.97
CA GLY A 234 21.65 -6.30 -5.54
C GLY A 234 23.07 -6.85 -5.61
N ASN A 235 23.22 -8.12 -5.28
CA ASN A 235 24.47 -8.87 -5.46
C ASN A 235 24.20 -10.11 -6.33
N VAL A 236 25.16 -10.49 -7.17
CA VAL A 236 25.07 -11.73 -7.94
C VAL A 236 25.21 -12.94 -7.01
N ALA A 237 24.30 -13.91 -7.13
CA ALA A 237 24.33 -15.12 -6.32
C ALA A 237 25.65 -15.89 -6.47
N THR A 238 26.18 -16.36 -5.34
CA THR A 238 27.31 -17.28 -5.31
C THR A 238 26.83 -18.73 -5.44
N PRO A 239 27.71 -19.67 -5.84
CA PRO A 239 27.36 -21.08 -5.87
C PRO A 239 26.82 -21.61 -4.52
N ALA A 240 27.24 -21.03 -3.40
CA ALA A 240 26.75 -21.38 -2.06
C ALA A 240 25.28 -20.95 -1.83
N ASP A 241 24.81 -19.90 -2.51
CA ASP A 241 23.45 -19.36 -2.37
C ASP A 241 22.40 -20.19 -3.13
N HIS A 242 22.83 -21.05 -4.05
CA HIS A 242 21.93 -21.82 -4.92
C HIS A 242 20.98 -22.79 -4.18
N ASN A 243 21.29 -23.18 -2.95
CA ASN A 243 20.40 -24.04 -2.15
C ASN A 243 19.19 -23.29 -1.55
N SER A 244 19.17 -21.94 -1.58
CA SER A 244 18.08 -21.14 -0.98
C SER A 244 17.11 -20.50 -1.99
N THR A 245 17.43 -20.57 -3.29
CA THR A 245 16.79 -19.71 -4.31
C THR A 245 16.23 -20.52 -5.49
N ARG A 246 15.26 -21.40 -5.24
CA ARG A 246 14.48 -22.03 -6.33
C ARG A 246 13.33 -21.10 -6.77
N ASN A 247 13.44 -20.55 -7.99
CA ASN A 247 12.37 -19.96 -8.81
C ASN A 247 11.44 -18.91 -8.17
N ASN A 248 11.99 -17.96 -7.40
CA ASN A 248 11.20 -16.81 -6.99
C ASN A 248 11.26 -15.71 -8.05
N ARG A 249 10.21 -15.62 -8.86
CA ARG A 249 9.84 -14.37 -9.55
C ARG A 249 9.34 -13.41 -8.46
N MET A 250 10.26 -12.86 -7.68
CA MET A 250 9.93 -12.02 -6.53
C MET A 250 9.49 -10.65 -7.06
N ARG A 251 8.18 -10.39 -7.01
CA ARG A 251 7.66 -9.03 -7.17
C ARG A 251 7.75 -8.34 -5.83
N ARG A 252 8.51 -7.26 -5.77
CA ARG A 252 8.53 -6.34 -4.64
C ARG A 252 7.88 -5.03 -5.08
N ASN A 253 7.08 -4.47 -4.18
CA ASN A 253 6.39 -3.22 -4.45
C ASN A 253 6.86 -2.17 -3.43
N THR A 254 7.06 -0.95 -3.88
CA THR A 254 7.34 0.18 -3.01
C THR A 254 6.44 1.33 -3.39
N ARG A 255 5.78 1.91 -2.39
CA ARG A 255 5.04 3.15 -2.57
C ARG A 255 5.95 4.33 -2.30
N VAL A 256 5.97 5.29 -3.21
CA VAL A 256 6.68 6.57 -3.13
C VAL A 256 5.63 7.67 -3.12
N GLU A 257 5.55 8.42 -2.04
CA GLU A 257 4.66 9.57 -1.89
C GLU A 257 5.43 10.86 -2.20
N VAL A 258 4.89 11.70 -3.09
CA VAL A 258 5.52 12.96 -3.54
C VAL A 258 4.78 14.16 -2.99
N PHE A 259 5.48 15.03 -2.26
CA PHE A 259 4.93 16.21 -1.59
C PHE A 259 5.30 17.51 -2.31
N GLU A 260 4.62 18.60 -1.95
CA GLU A 260 4.69 19.88 -2.68
C GLU A 260 6.04 20.57 -2.59
N ASP A 261 6.75 20.38 -1.48
CA ASP A 261 8.13 20.79 -1.24
C ASP A 261 9.15 19.87 -1.92
N GLY A 262 8.69 18.90 -2.72
CA GLY A 262 9.53 17.87 -3.34
C GLY A 262 10.00 16.78 -2.36
N THR A 263 9.55 16.80 -1.10
CA THR A 263 9.87 15.72 -0.16
C THR A 263 9.28 14.40 -0.66
N LEU A 264 10.05 13.32 -0.50
CA LEU A 264 9.69 11.97 -0.93
C LEU A 264 9.65 11.03 0.25
N TYR A 265 8.62 10.18 0.30
CA TYR A 265 8.54 9.09 1.27
C TYR A 265 8.37 7.75 0.56
N ALA A 266 9.37 6.89 0.66
CA ALA A 266 9.31 5.52 0.15
C ALA A 266 8.92 4.54 1.28
N ARG A 267 7.91 3.69 1.05
CA ARG A 267 7.48 2.65 1.98
C ARG A 267 7.40 1.29 1.28
N PRO A 268 7.98 0.23 1.86
CA PRO A 268 7.67 -1.13 1.43
C PRO A 268 6.16 -1.38 1.59
N ARG A 269 5.56 -2.08 0.62
CA ARG A 269 4.22 -2.65 0.78
C ARG A 269 4.27 -4.06 1.33
#